data_AF-A0A1Z9M8V7-F1
#
_entry.id   AF-A0A1Z9M8V7-F1
#
_cell.length_a   1.000
_cell.length_b   1.000
_cell.length_c   1.000
_cell.angle_alpha   90.00
_cell.angle_beta   90.00
_cell.angle_gamma   90.00
#
_symmetry.space_group_name_H-M   'P 1'
#
loop_
_entity.id
_entity.type
_entity.pdbx_description
1 polymer ?
#
loop_
_entity_poly.entity_id
_entity_poly.type
_entity_poly.pdbx_seq_one_letter_code
_entity_poly.pdbx_strand_id
1 'polypeptide(L)'
;MTSGYRSPELCEAIGSSKTSQHAKGQAADFEITGIDNKVLAEYIIDNLDFDQIILEFYTDGDPNSGWVHCSYKDDNRKQVLRASRVDGKTRYTNGLTL
;
A
#
# COMPACT_ATOMS: atom_id res chain seq x y z
N MET A 1 2.77 2.91 -11.76
CA MET A 1 3.53 2.07 -10.82
C MET A 1 4.69 2.89 -10.28
N THR A 2 4.78 3.05 -8.96
CA THR A 2 5.78 3.88 -8.28
C THR A 2 6.89 3.01 -7.67
N SER A 3 6.58 1.79 -7.23
CA SER A 3 7.58 0.83 -6.72
C SER A 3 7.11 -0.62 -6.87
N GLY A 4 8.06 -1.57 -6.85
CA GLY A 4 7.83 -3.01 -6.99
C GLY A 4 8.85 -3.80 -6.17
N TYR A 5 9.63 -4.69 -6.78
CA TYR A 5 10.74 -5.31 -6.06
C TYR A 5 11.72 -4.27 -5.49
N ARG A 6 12.15 -4.45 -4.25
CA ARG A 6 13.21 -3.66 -3.59
C ARG A 6 14.22 -4.62 -2.97
N SER A 7 15.51 -4.48 -3.24
CA SER A 7 16.50 -5.34 -2.56
C SER A 7 16.48 -5.11 -1.05
N PRO A 8 16.91 -6.07 -0.22
CA PRO A 8 17.02 -5.88 1.23
C PRO A 8 17.84 -4.65 1.61
N GLU A 9 18.92 -4.36 0.88
CA GLU A 9 19.78 -3.19 1.07
C GLU A 9 19.03 -1.89 0.76
N LEU A 10 18.26 -1.86 -0.33
CA LEU A 10 17.41 -0.71 -0.66
C LEU A 10 16.35 -0.51 0.41
N CYS A 11 15.70 -1.58 0.87
CA CYS A 11 14.71 -1.49 1.95
C CYS A 11 15.29 -0.80 3.19
N GLU A 12 16.48 -1.22 3.66
CA GLU A 12 17.12 -0.56 4.80
C GLU A 12 17.47 0.90 4.53
N ALA A 13 18.02 1.20 3.35
CA ALA A 13 18.47 2.54 2.98
C ALA A 13 17.32 3.57 3.01
N ILE A 14 16.08 3.14 2.76
CA ILE A 14 14.88 4.00 2.79
C ILE A 14 14.05 3.85 4.08
N GLY A 15 14.58 3.16 5.10
CA GLY A 15 13.88 2.95 6.38
C GLY A 15 12.71 1.96 6.30
N SER A 16 12.65 1.13 5.26
CA SER A 16 11.74 -0.01 5.15
C SER A 16 12.34 -1.27 5.81
N SER A 17 11.54 -2.33 5.90
CA SER A 17 11.99 -3.61 6.46
C SER A 17 12.65 -4.51 5.40
N LYS A 18 13.79 -5.13 5.74
CA LYS A 18 14.38 -6.23 4.95
C LYS A 18 13.43 -7.39 4.71
N THR A 19 12.46 -7.60 5.60
CA THR A 19 11.46 -8.67 5.50
C THR A 19 10.18 -8.24 4.79
N SER A 20 10.12 -7.01 4.26
CA SER A 20 9.01 -6.49 3.46
C SER A 20 8.69 -7.41 2.28
N GLN A 21 7.42 -7.45 1.87
CA GLN A 21 6.99 -8.18 0.67
C GLN A 21 7.59 -7.60 -0.62
N HIS A 22 7.97 -6.31 -0.65
CA HIS A 22 8.75 -5.76 -1.76
C HIS A 22 10.10 -6.49 -1.92
N ALA A 23 10.75 -6.89 -0.81
CA ALA A 23 11.99 -7.65 -0.85
C ALA A 23 11.82 -9.10 -1.31
N LYS A 24 10.58 -9.56 -1.44
CA LYS A 24 10.22 -10.89 -1.96
C LYS A 24 9.61 -10.81 -3.37
N GLY A 25 9.51 -9.62 -3.96
CA GLY A 25 8.79 -9.42 -5.23
C GLY A 25 7.29 -9.66 -5.12
N GLN A 26 6.74 -9.58 -3.91
CA GLN A 26 5.36 -9.90 -3.56
C GLN A 26 4.46 -8.67 -3.40
N ALA A 27 4.99 -7.46 -3.63
CA ALA A 27 4.23 -6.22 -3.46
C ALA A 27 4.60 -5.16 -4.50
N ALA A 28 3.65 -4.28 -4.75
CA ALA A 28 3.81 -3.11 -5.60
C ALA A 28 3.10 -1.90 -4.99
N ASP A 29 3.72 -0.73 -5.18
CA ASP A 29 3.13 0.56 -4.89
C ASP A 29 2.76 1.22 -6.23
N PHE A 30 1.54 1.72 -6.36
CA PHE A 30 1.08 2.29 -7.62
C PHE A 30 -0.13 3.22 -7.46
N GLU A 31 -0.35 3.95 -8.55
CA GLU A 31 -1.47 4.83 -8.82
C GLU A 31 -1.87 4.60 -10.28
N ILE A 32 -3.13 4.92 -10.63
CA ILE A 32 -3.62 4.92 -12.01
C ILE A 32 -4.13 6.32 -12.33
N THR A 33 -3.51 6.98 -13.32
CA THR A 33 -3.89 8.33 -13.72
C THR A 33 -5.38 8.41 -14.06
N GLY A 34 -6.08 9.34 -13.43
CA GLY A 34 -7.52 9.55 -13.63
C GLY A 34 -8.43 8.63 -12.82
N ILE A 35 -7.87 7.76 -11.97
CA ILE A 35 -8.62 6.93 -11.02
C ILE A 35 -8.22 7.36 -9.60
N ASP A 36 -9.22 7.60 -8.75
CA ASP A 36 -9.00 7.89 -7.34
C ASP A 36 -8.34 6.68 -6.65
N ASN A 37 -7.25 6.92 -5.90
CA ASN A 37 -6.51 5.86 -5.20
C ASN A 37 -7.39 5.08 -4.20
N LYS A 38 -8.38 5.72 -3.55
CA LYS A 38 -9.34 5.03 -2.69
C LYS A 38 -10.28 4.12 -3.49
N VAL A 39 -10.81 4.61 -4.61
CA VAL A 39 -11.68 3.80 -5.50
C VAL A 39 -10.90 2.61 -6.07
N LEU A 40 -9.63 2.81 -6.42
CA LEU A 40 -8.74 1.74 -6.86
C LEU A 40 -8.53 0.68 -5.76
N ALA A 41 -8.28 1.11 -4.51
CA ALA A 41 -8.15 0.20 -3.38
C ALA A 41 -9.45 -0.60 -3.12
N GLU A 42 -10.61 0.07 -3.15
CA GLU A 42 -11.93 -0.57 -3.02
C GLU A 42 -12.16 -1.61 -4.12
N TYR A 43 -11.84 -1.28 -5.38
CA TYR A 43 -11.96 -2.22 -6.49
C TYR A 43 -11.12 -3.48 -6.27
N ILE A 44 -9.87 -3.34 -5.81
CA ILE A 44 -9.00 -4.50 -5.55
C ILE A 44 -9.57 -5.36 -4.41
N ILE A 45 -10.08 -4.73 -3.34
CA ILE A 45 -10.67 -5.41 -2.20
C ILE A 45 -11.88 -6.26 -2.63
N ASP A 46 -12.73 -5.71 -3.49
CA ASP A 46 -13.99 -6.33 -3.89
C ASP A 46 -13.83 -7.37 -5.01
N ASN A 47 -12.82 -7.24 -5.86
CA ASN A 47 -12.75 -7.99 -7.13
C ASN A 47 -11.53 -8.90 -7.27
N LEU A 48 -10.46 -8.69 -6.49
CA LEU A 48 -9.18 -9.38 -6.71
C LEU A 48 -8.74 -10.19 -5.49
N ASP A 49 -7.81 -11.11 -5.74
CA ASP A 49 -7.10 -11.81 -4.67
C ASP A 49 -5.86 -11.02 -4.22
N PHE A 50 -5.65 -10.91 -2.91
CA PHE A 50 -4.62 -10.05 -2.32
C PHE A 50 -4.30 -10.49 -0.88
N ASP A 51 -3.07 -10.25 -0.46
CA ASP A 51 -2.62 -10.47 0.91
C ASP A 51 -2.87 -9.23 1.79
N GLN A 52 -2.40 -8.07 1.32
CA GLN A 52 -2.50 -6.81 2.03
C GLN A 52 -2.74 -5.64 1.05
N ILE A 53 -3.69 -4.79 1.40
CA ILE A 53 -3.90 -3.47 0.79
C ILE A 53 -3.61 -2.40 1.83
N ILE A 54 -2.82 -1.40 1.46
CA ILE A 54 -2.61 -0.21 2.26
C ILE A 54 -2.88 1.02 1.39
N LEU A 55 -3.84 1.84 1.81
CA LEU A 55 -4.02 3.18 1.25
C LEU A 55 -3.06 4.13 1.96
N GLU A 56 -1.91 4.39 1.34
CA GLU A 56 -0.81 5.10 1.96
C GLU A 56 -0.89 6.60 1.68
N PHE A 57 -0.94 7.40 2.76
CA PHE A 57 -0.87 8.85 2.76
C PHE A 57 -1.92 9.56 1.89
N TYR A 58 -3.07 8.93 1.68
CA TYR A 58 -4.23 9.50 1.00
C TYR A 58 -4.87 10.61 1.85
N THR A 59 -5.29 11.68 1.17
CA THR A 59 -6.04 12.82 1.70
C THR A 59 -7.46 12.74 1.17
N ASP A 60 -8.43 12.63 2.07
CA ASP A 60 -9.83 12.50 1.65
C ASP A 60 -10.29 13.73 0.87
N GLY A 61 -10.87 13.50 -0.32
CA GLY A 61 -11.27 14.56 -1.25
C GLY A 61 -10.19 14.98 -2.26
N ASP A 62 -8.97 14.45 -2.18
CA ASP A 62 -7.94 14.59 -3.21
C ASP A 62 -7.65 13.22 -3.87
N PRO A 63 -8.25 12.93 -5.04
CA PRO A 63 -8.14 11.65 -5.72
C PRO A 63 -6.72 11.18 -6.06
N ASN A 64 -5.78 12.12 -6.24
CA ASN A 64 -4.41 11.84 -6.68
C ASN A 64 -3.40 11.92 -5.53
N SER A 65 -3.87 11.93 -4.28
CA SER A 65 -3.00 11.94 -3.11
C SER A 65 -2.60 10.52 -2.71
N GLY A 66 -1.39 10.38 -2.16
CA GLY A 66 -0.90 9.10 -1.68
C GLY A 66 -0.70 8.05 -2.77
N TRP A 67 -0.77 6.78 -2.41
CA TRP A 67 -0.72 5.65 -3.35
C TRP A 67 -1.39 4.40 -2.77
N VAL A 68 -1.62 3.40 -3.61
CA VAL A 68 -2.06 2.07 -3.19
C VAL A 68 -0.84 1.16 -3.10
N HIS A 69 -0.62 0.59 -1.92
CA HIS A 69 0.23 -0.59 -1.74
C HIS A 69 -0.65 -1.84 -1.88
N CYS A 70 -0.24 -2.77 -2.73
CA CYS A 70 -0.89 -4.08 -2.86
C CYS A 70 0.17 -5.17 -2.79
N SER A 71 -0.10 -6.21 -1.99
CA SER A 71 0.73 -7.40 -1.93
C SER A 71 -0.06 -8.69 -2.14
N TYR A 72 0.65 -9.75 -2.50
CA TYR A 72 0.11 -11.09 -2.72
C TYR A 72 1.10 -12.15 -2.24
N LYS A 73 0.58 -13.24 -1.67
CA LYS A 73 1.34 -14.47 -1.38
C LYS A 73 0.38 -15.66 -1.37
N ASP A 74 0.90 -16.89 -1.32
CA ASP A 74 0.06 -18.09 -1.40
C ASP A 74 -0.99 -18.20 -0.28
N ASP A 75 -0.69 -17.70 0.93
CA ASP A 75 -1.59 -17.71 2.08
C ASP A 75 -2.04 -16.29 2.46
N ASN A 76 -2.93 -15.74 1.65
CA ASN A 76 -3.37 -14.34 1.72
C ASN A 76 -4.13 -14.00 3.02
N ARG A 77 -3.67 -12.96 3.73
CA ARG A 77 -4.26 -12.48 5.00
C ARG A 77 -5.53 -11.64 4.82
N LYS A 78 -5.80 -11.13 3.62
CA LYS A 78 -6.90 -10.20 3.32
C LYS A 78 -6.91 -8.95 4.21
N GLN A 79 -5.72 -8.41 4.51
CA GLN A 79 -5.59 -7.26 5.40
C GLN A 79 -5.81 -5.95 4.64
N VAL A 80 -6.64 -5.07 5.19
CA VAL A 80 -6.88 -3.72 4.64
C VAL A 80 -6.47 -2.69 5.68
N LEU A 81 -5.57 -1.79 5.30
CA LEU A 81 -5.05 -0.74 6.17
C LEU A 81 -5.10 0.63 5.48
N ARG A 82 -5.04 1.68 6.30
CA ARG A 82 -4.69 3.03 5.87
C ARG A 82 -3.44 3.48 6.61
N ALA A 83 -2.51 4.12 5.90
CA ALA A 83 -1.33 4.72 6.51
C ALA A 83 -1.43 6.25 6.46
N SER A 84 -1.30 6.91 7.61
CA SER A 84 -1.38 8.37 7.73
C SER A 84 -0.17 8.93 8.48
N ARG A 85 0.20 10.20 8.24
CA ARG A 85 1.20 10.90 9.04
C ARG A 85 0.53 11.53 10.26
N VAL A 86 0.91 11.09 11.46
CA VAL A 86 0.48 11.67 12.74
C VAL A 86 1.74 11.97 13.54
N ASP A 87 1.94 13.24 13.93
CA ASP A 87 3.12 13.72 14.66
C ASP A 87 4.45 13.30 14.01
N GLY A 88 4.52 13.39 12.67
CA GLY A 88 5.70 13.02 11.88
C GLY A 88 5.92 11.51 11.71
N LYS A 89 5.14 10.66 12.37
CA LYS A 89 5.24 9.20 12.29
C LYS A 89 4.14 8.60 11.42
N THR A 90 4.44 7.47 10.78
CA THR A 90 3.42 6.69 10.08
C THR A 90 2.57 5.94 11.10
N ARG A 91 1.25 6.14 11.04
CA ARG A 91 0.25 5.41 11.82
C ARG A 91 -0.61 4.58 10.88
N TYR A 92 -0.80 3.31 11.23
CA TYR A 92 -1.68 2.41 10.51
C TYR A 92 -3.02 2.26 11.23
N THR A 93 -4.13 2.32 10.50
CA THR A 93 -5.48 2.00 10.97
C THR A 93 -6.09 0.90 10.11
N ASN A 94 -7.03 0.15 10.66
CA ASN A 94 -7.75 -0.89 9.91
C ASN A 94 -8.81 -0.25 9.01
N GLY A 95 -8.93 -0.74 7.79
CA GLY A 95 -9.85 -0.22 6.78
C GLY A 95 -9.29 0.99 6.02
N LEU A 96 -10.07 1.50 5.05
CA LEU A 96 -9.69 2.63 4.20
C LEU A 96 -10.11 3.99 4.76
N THR A 97 -10.89 4.01 5.84
CA THR A 97 -11.36 5.22 6.52
C THR A 97 -10.51 5.52 7.76
N LEU A 98 -10.50 6.79 8.16
CA LEU A 98 -9.89 7.24 9.42
C LEU A 98 -10.69 6.76 10.64
#